data_AF-A0A1G7DQQ3-F1
#
_entry.id   AF-A0A1G7DQQ3-F1
#
_cell.length_a   1.000
_cell.length_b   1.000
_cell.length_c   1.000
_cell.angle_alpha   90.00
_cell.angle_beta   90.00
_cell.angle_gamma   90.00
#
_symmetry.space_group_name_H-M   'P 1'
#
loop_
_entity.id
_entity.type
_entity.pdbx_description
1 polymer ?
#
loop_
_entity_poly.entity_id
_entity_poly.type
_entity_poly.pdbx_seq_one_letter_code
_entity_poly.pdbx_strand_id
1 'polypeptide(L)' 'MADDQKAKSKGEQAKGKLKEAAGRAVGNERMEAEGRAEQAKGDARQAKEKAKDVFKH' A
#
# COMPACT_ATOMS: atom_id res chain seq x y z
N MET A 1 -1.82 19.64 -10.04
CA MET A 1 -2.62 18.64 -9.29
C MET A 1 -2.21 17.18 -9.55
N ALA A 2 -1.37 16.85 -10.54
CA ALA A 2 -0.89 15.47 -10.77
C ALA A 2 0.38 15.10 -9.95
N ASP A 3 1.26 16.07 -9.68
CA ASP A 3 2.45 15.86 -8.86
C ASP A 3 2.11 15.53 -7.40
N ASP A 4 1.06 16.14 -6.86
CA ASP A 4 0.60 15.89 -5.49
C ASP A 4 0.14 14.43 -5.30
N GLN A 5 -0.56 13.87 -6.28
CA GLN A 5 -1.00 12.46 -6.22
C GLN A 5 0.17 11.49 -6.37
N LYS A 6 1.12 11.74 -7.29
CA LYS A 6 2.33 10.90 -7.40
C LYS A 6 3.21 10.99 -6.17
N ALA A 7 3.36 12.18 -5.60
CA ALA A 7 4.10 12.40 -4.36
C ALA A 7 3.41 11.71 -3.18
N LYS A 8 2.08 11.75 -3.11
CA LYS A 8 1.29 11.09 -2.07
C LYS A 8 1.39 9.57 -2.17
N SER A 9 1.29 8.99 -3.38
CA SER A 9 1.49 7.55 -3.58
C SER A 9 2.91 7.10 -3.25
N LYS A 10 3.93 7.87 -3.64
CA LYS A 10 5.33 7.58 -3.23
C LYS A 10 5.54 7.75 -1.74
N GLY A 11 4.90 8.74 -1.12
CA GLY A 11 4.94 9.00 0.31
C GLY A 11 4.29 7.87 1.12
N GLU A 12 3.15 7.36 0.68
CA GLU A 12 2.48 6.20 1.30
C GLU A 12 3.31 4.93 1.15
N GLN A 13 3.92 4.68 -0.01
CA GLN A 13 4.86 3.57 -0.17
C GLN A 13 6.09 3.69 0.72
N ALA A 14 6.68 4.89 0.83
CA ALA A 14 7.82 5.14 1.70
C ALA A 14 7.44 4.95 3.19
N LYS A 15 6.26 5.44 3.59
CA LYS A 15 5.72 5.30 4.94
C LYS A 15 5.38 3.85 5.28
N GLY A 16 4.87 3.09 4.33
CA GLY A 16 4.63 1.64 4.45
C GLY A 16 5.93 0.87 4.65
N LYS A 17 6.93 1.11 3.79
CA LYS A 17 8.27 0.51 3.94
C LYS A 17 8.93 0.89 5.27
N LEU A 18 8.78 2.13 5.71
CA LEU A 18 9.26 2.60 7.03
C LEU A 18 8.56 1.87 8.17
N LYS A 19 7.23 1.71 8.12
CA LYS A 19 6.49 0.91 9.10
C LYS A 19 6.90 -0.56 9.11
N GLU A 20 7.16 -1.14 7.94
CA GLU A 20 7.62 -2.52 7.82
C GLU A 20 9.02 -2.69 8.42
N ALA A 21 9.95 -1.77 8.09
CA ALA A 21 11.30 -1.77 8.61
C ALA A 21 11.33 -1.50 10.13
N ALA A 22 10.53 -0.55 10.62
CA ALA A 22 10.38 -0.27 12.04
C ALA A 22 9.70 -1.42 12.79
N GLY A 23 8.68 -2.05 12.21
CA GLY A 23 8.01 -3.22 12.77
C GLY A 23 8.97 -4.41 12.91
N ARG A 24 9.80 -4.66 11.88
CA ARG A 24 10.88 -5.66 11.94
C ARG A 24 11.93 -5.32 12.98
N ALA A 25 12.38 -4.06 13.02
CA ALA A 25 13.44 -3.62 13.92
C ALA A 25 13.01 -3.64 15.40
N VAL A 26 11.75 -3.36 15.69
CA VAL A 26 11.18 -3.36 17.04
C VAL A 26 10.61 -4.75 17.41
N GLY A 27 10.64 -5.73 16.50
CA GLY A 27 10.13 -7.09 16.73
C GLY A 27 8.62 -7.14 16.96
N ASN A 28 7.86 -6.22 16.37
CA ASN A 28 6.42 -6.13 16.56
C ASN A 28 5.70 -6.82 15.39
N GLU A 29 5.48 -8.12 15.54
CA GLU A 29 4.80 -8.97 14.53
C GLU A 29 3.43 -8.43 14.12
N ARG A 30 2.70 -7.74 15.01
CA ARG A 30 1.43 -7.10 14.65
C ARG A 30 1.63 -6.01 13.60
N MET A 31 2.65 -5.16 13.76
CA MET A 31 2.90 -4.05 12.84
C MET A 31 3.33 -4.54 11.45
N GLU A 32 4.11 -5.62 11.39
CA GLU A 32 4.48 -6.27 10.13
C GLU A 32 3.28 -6.96 9.47
N ALA A 33 2.47 -7.68 10.26
CA ALA A 33 1.25 -8.33 9.77
C ALA A 33 0.23 -7.31 9.24
N GLU A 34 0.03 -6.20 9.94
CA GLU A 34 -0.83 -5.09 9.47
C GLU A 34 -0.28 -4.48 8.18
N GLY A 35 1.03 -4.23 8.07
CA GLY A 35 1.65 -3.70 6.86
C GLY A 35 1.47 -4.62 5.64
N ARG A 36 1.69 -5.93 5.81
CA ARG A 36 1.46 -6.92 4.74
C ARG A 36 -0.01 -7.05 4.38
N ALA A 37 -0.91 -7.05 5.36
CA ALA A 37 -2.35 -7.10 5.13
C ALA A 37 -2.85 -5.87 4.36
N GLU A 38 -2.33 -4.68 4.69
CA GLU A 38 -2.68 -3.43 4.02
C GLU A 38 -2.15 -3.39 2.58
N GLN A 39 -0.93 -3.89 2.32
CA GLN A 39 -0.42 -4.10 0.97
C GLN A 39 -1.31 -5.05 0.16
N ALA A 40 -1.61 -6.24 0.70
CA ALA A 40 -2.44 -7.23 0.00
C ALA A 40 -3.84 -6.67 -0.31
N LYS A 41 -4.42 -5.89 0.62
CA LYS A 41 -5.71 -5.23 0.42
C LYS A 41 -5.64 -4.11 -0.63
N GLY A 42 -4.53 -3.38 -0.68
CA GLY A 42 -4.23 -2.36 -1.68
C GLY A 42 -4.10 -2.95 -3.09
N ASP A 43 -3.29 -4.01 -3.23
CA ASP A 43 -3.13 -4.75 -4.48
C ASP A 43 -4.46 -5.36 -4.95
N ALA A 44 -5.21 -5.98 -4.03
CA ALA A 44 -6.54 -6.50 -4.33
C ALA A 44 -7.50 -5.40 -4.80
N ARG A 45 -7.48 -4.21 -4.18
CA ARG A 45 -8.29 -3.06 -4.63
C ARG A 45 -7.87 -2.59 -6.02
N GLN A 46 -6.57 -2.40 -6.26
CA GLN A 46 -6.07 -2.00 -7.58
C GLN A 46 -6.45 -3.01 -8.67
N ALA A 47 -6.31 -4.31 -8.39
CA ALA A 47 -6.70 -5.36 -9.31
C ALA A 47 -8.21 -5.33 -9.58
N LYS A 48 -9.03 -5.11 -8.54
CA LYS A 48 -10.49 -5.00 -8.66
C LYS A 48 -10.90 -3.76 -9.44
N GLU A 49 -10.24 -2.62 -9.23
CA GLU A 49 -10.49 -1.40 -10.00
C GLU A 49 -10.07 -1.57 -11.44
N LYS A 50 -8.86 -2.08 -11.72
CA LYS A 50 -8.42 -2.39 -13.09
C LYS A 50 -9.37 -3.34 -13.80
N ALA A 51 -9.81 -4.41 -13.12
CA ALA A 51 -10.78 -5.34 -13.67
C ALA A 51 -12.11 -4.62 -13.98
N LYS A 52 -12.65 -3.84 -13.04
CA LYS A 52 -13.88 -3.07 -13.29
C LYS A 52 -13.72 -2.08 -14.44
N ASP A 53 -12.58 -1.42 -14.57
CA ASP A 53 -12.30 -0.47 -15.65
C ASP A 53 -12.31 -1.18 -17.02
N VAL A 54 -11.64 -2.33 -17.10
CA VAL A 54 -11.60 -3.18 -18.30
C VAL A 54 -12.98 -3.75 -18.65
N PHE A 55 -13.77 -4.16 -17.65
CA PHE A 55 -15.12 -4.70 -17.84
C PHE A 55 -16.18 -3.62 -18.10
N LYS A 56 -15.87 -2.34 -17.87
CA LYS A 56 -16.79 -1.21 -18.09
C LYS A 56 -16.60 -0.58 -19.47
N HIS A 57 -15.76 -1.15 -20.33
CA HIS A 57 -15.64 -0.75 -21.73
C HIS A 57 -16.72 -1.37 -22.62
#